data_AF-A0A179BZ91-F1
#
_entry.id   AF-A0A179BZ91-F1
#
_cell.length_a   1.000
_cell.length_b   1.000
_cell.length_c   1.000
_cell.angle_alpha   90.00
_cell.angle_beta   90.00
_cell.angle_gamma   90.00
#
_symmetry.space_group_name_H-M   'P 1'
#
loop_
_entity.id
_entity.type
_entity.pdbx_description
1 polymer ?
#
loop_
_entity_poly.entity_id
_entity_poly.type
_entity_poly.pdbx_seq_one_letter_code
_entity_poly.pdbx_strand_id
1 'polypeptide(L)'
;MSKNDDTEEKSLPPSRVKLDRLRREGQVARSKEIPVAMSLLAIAAYLAWALGNILRDFARIFGIGFDAAGLTGSQRTQPGFPLTAVKDMAEILFGILWMPMLLGLAIAIAVSILDGQGFPVTTKHMNFDLNRLNPVSGIKKLFSVTNLVEFLKGIVKVIILSFAGGGAILYFLNGIFWAPLCGEACSLSVAAYLIGTIVVIAAAIMLAAAFFDLSISRLLFRREHRMTKTEARREHKDTQGDPHLKSARRRVGAEMRNAPPRKEKPEKRRDGTVKLSAD
;
A
#
# COMPACT_ATOMS: atom_id res chain seq x y z
N MET A 1 -9.05 -33.75 -12.64
CA MET A 1 -8.56 -32.49 -13.23
C MET A 1 -7.79 -32.86 -14.49
N SER A 2 -8.28 -32.50 -15.67
CA SER A 2 -7.73 -32.99 -16.94
C SER A 2 -6.38 -32.35 -17.25
N LYS A 3 -5.39 -33.17 -17.60
CA LYS A 3 -3.98 -32.88 -17.86
C LYS A 3 -3.73 -32.02 -19.12
N ASN A 4 -4.80 -31.57 -19.79
CA ASN A 4 -4.75 -30.83 -21.07
C ASN A 4 -4.90 -29.30 -20.91
N ASP A 5 -5.18 -28.76 -19.72
CA ASP A 5 -5.31 -27.31 -19.52
C ASP A 5 -3.94 -26.59 -19.47
N ASP A 6 -2.85 -27.30 -19.15
CA ASP A 6 -1.53 -26.69 -18.92
C ASP A 6 -0.73 -26.42 -20.21
N THR A 7 -1.18 -26.94 -21.37
CA THR A 7 -0.46 -26.80 -22.65
C THR A 7 -0.98 -25.64 -23.52
N GLU A 8 -2.13 -25.06 -23.17
CA GLU A 8 -2.71 -23.97 -23.95
C GLU A 8 -2.09 -22.62 -23.58
N GLU A 9 -1.65 -21.85 -24.58
CA GLU A 9 -0.99 -20.56 -24.35
C GLU A 9 -1.97 -19.52 -23.76
N LYS A 10 -1.55 -18.85 -22.68
CA LYS A 10 -2.29 -17.77 -22.02
C LYS A 10 -2.30 -16.50 -22.86
N SER A 11 -3.23 -16.42 -23.81
CA SER A 11 -3.33 -15.33 -24.78
C SER A 11 -4.36 -14.26 -24.43
N LEU A 12 -5.37 -14.58 -23.60
CA LEU A 12 -6.46 -13.67 -23.29
C LEU A 12 -6.16 -12.80 -22.05
N PRO A 13 -6.64 -11.54 -22.01
CA PRO A 13 -6.53 -10.71 -20.81
C PRO A 13 -7.35 -11.32 -19.65
N PRO A 14 -6.94 -11.11 -18.38
CA PRO A 14 -7.72 -11.57 -17.23
C PRO A 14 -9.11 -10.95 -17.21
N SER A 15 -10.13 -11.78 -16.99
CA SER A 15 -11.51 -11.34 -16.78
C SER A 15 -11.66 -10.55 -15.47
N ARG A 16 -12.70 -9.70 -15.37
CA ARG A 16 -13.04 -8.99 -14.12
C ARG A 16 -13.33 -9.95 -12.97
N VAL A 17 -14.01 -11.06 -13.23
CA VAL A 17 -14.37 -12.06 -12.23
C VAL A 17 -13.13 -12.77 -11.69
N LYS A 18 -12.15 -13.09 -12.56
CA LYS A 18 -10.83 -13.59 -12.15
C LYS A 18 -10.06 -12.57 -11.29
N LEU A 19 -10.05 -11.29 -11.68
CA LEU A 19 -9.40 -10.24 -10.88
C LEU A 19 -10.05 -10.07 -9.51
N ASP A 20 -11.38 -10.11 -9.43
CA ASP A 20 -12.11 -10.02 -8.16
C ASP A 20 -11.86 -11.23 -7.27
N ARG A 21 -11.73 -12.43 -7.86
CA ARG A 21 -11.32 -13.64 -7.13
C ARG A 21 -9.90 -13.51 -6.57
N LEU A 22 -8.93 -13.09 -7.39
CA LEU A 22 -7.55 -12.87 -6.94
C LEU A 22 -7.49 -11.86 -5.78
N ARG A 23 -8.28 -10.78 -5.88
CA ARG A 23 -8.42 -9.79 -4.81
C ARG A 23 -8.98 -10.39 -3.51
N ARG A 24 -10.02 -11.23 -3.59
CA ARG A 24 -10.57 -11.95 -2.42
C ARG A 24 -9.55 -12.91 -1.81
N GLU A 25 -8.67 -13.48 -2.63
CA GLU A 25 -7.55 -14.32 -2.19
C GLU A 25 -6.34 -13.52 -1.66
N GLY A 26 -6.42 -12.17 -1.67
CA GLY A 26 -5.39 -11.25 -1.20
C GLY A 26 -4.28 -10.96 -2.21
N GLN A 27 -4.41 -11.45 -3.44
CA GLN A 27 -3.46 -11.21 -4.53
C GLN A 27 -3.88 -9.98 -5.32
N VAL A 28 -3.07 -8.93 -5.20
CA VAL A 28 -3.27 -7.66 -5.89
C VAL A 28 -1.92 -7.14 -6.35
N ALA A 29 -1.89 -6.41 -7.47
CA ALA A 29 -0.71 -5.67 -7.88
C ALA A 29 -0.38 -4.64 -6.79
N ARG A 30 0.82 -4.70 -6.22
CA ARG A 30 1.29 -3.73 -5.22
C ARG A 30 2.58 -3.09 -5.71
N SER A 31 2.65 -1.77 -5.66
CA SER A 31 3.92 -1.05 -5.82
C SER A 31 4.63 -0.97 -4.48
N LYS A 32 5.95 -1.21 -4.49
CA LYS A 32 6.79 -0.98 -3.29
C LYS A 32 7.15 0.49 -3.11
N GLU A 33 7.12 1.26 -4.19
CA GLU A 33 7.60 2.64 -4.24
C GLU A 33 6.52 3.65 -3.85
N ILE A 34 5.25 3.40 -4.15
CA ILE A 34 4.15 4.34 -3.82
C ILE A 34 4.04 4.62 -2.31
N PRO A 35 3.99 3.60 -1.41
CA PRO A 35 3.90 3.87 0.03
C PRO A 35 5.08 4.69 0.54
N VAL A 36 6.28 4.47 0.00
CA VAL A 36 7.51 5.18 0.37
C VAL A 36 7.48 6.63 -0.14
N ALA A 37 7.08 6.86 -1.39
CA ALA A 37 6.99 8.21 -1.94
C ALA A 37 5.93 9.04 -1.20
N MET A 38 4.76 8.47 -0.91
CA MET A 38 3.68 9.16 -0.20
C MET A 38 4.02 9.44 1.26
N SER A 39 4.69 8.51 1.96
CA SER A 39 5.10 8.73 3.34
C SER A 39 6.17 9.83 3.43
N LEU A 40 7.14 9.83 2.53
CA LEU A 40 8.18 10.86 2.47
C LEU A 40 7.60 12.25 2.17
N LEU A 41 6.63 12.34 1.26
CA LEU A 41 5.89 13.58 0.97
C LEU A 41 5.12 14.08 2.20
N ALA A 42 4.44 13.19 2.91
CA ALA A 42 3.70 13.57 4.11
C ALA A 42 4.64 14.08 5.22
N ILE A 43 5.79 13.41 5.40
CA ILE A 43 6.84 13.85 6.33
C ILE A 43 7.37 15.23 5.92
N ALA A 44 7.72 15.40 4.64
CA ALA A 44 8.23 16.66 4.13
C ALA A 44 7.23 17.82 4.30
N ALA A 45 5.95 17.59 3.99
CA ALA A 45 4.88 18.56 4.18
C ALA A 45 4.68 18.90 5.66
N TYR A 46 4.71 17.90 6.54
CA TYR A 46 4.65 18.11 7.98
C TYR A 46 5.83 18.94 8.48
N LEU A 47 7.06 18.60 8.08
CA LEU A 47 8.25 19.35 8.49
C LEU A 47 8.22 20.79 7.98
N ALA A 48 7.76 21.03 6.76
CA ALA A 48 7.60 22.37 6.21
C ALA A 48 6.56 23.20 7.01
N TRP A 49 5.42 22.58 7.36
CA TRP A 49 4.37 23.22 8.16
C TRP A 49 4.80 23.45 9.62
N ALA A 50 5.49 22.48 10.21
CA ALA A 50 5.94 22.52 11.60
C ALA A 50 7.26 23.29 11.79
N LEU A 51 7.94 23.70 10.73
CA LEU A 51 9.29 24.28 10.78
C LEU A 51 9.40 25.44 11.78
N GLY A 52 8.41 26.35 11.79
CA GLY A 52 8.40 27.47 12.73
C GLY A 52 8.24 27.05 14.19
N ASN A 53 7.46 26.00 14.46
CA ASN A 53 7.34 25.42 15.81
C ASN A 53 8.63 24.70 16.20
N ILE A 54 9.17 23.88 15.29
CA ILE A 54 10.42 23.14 15.49
C ILE A 54 11.56 24.10 15.82
N LEU A 55 11.70 25.22 15.10
CA LEU A 55 12.74 26.23 15.38
C LEU A 55 12.56 26.88 16.76
N ARG A 56 11.32 27.21 17.16
CA ARG A 56 11.02 27.74 18.50
C ARG A 56 11.35 26.73 19.59
N ASP A 57 11.01 25.48 19.36
CA ASP A 57 11.22 24.39 20.30
C ASP A 57 12.72 24.06 20.44
N PHE A 58 13.49 24.11 19.34
CA PHE A 58 14.95 24.06 19.38
C PHE A 58 15.52 25.22 20.20
N ALA A 59 15.08 26.45 19.97
CA ALA A 59 15.53 27.61 20.74
C ALA A 59 15.22 27.45 22.25
N ARG A 60 14.06 26.87 22.60
CA ARG A 60 13.72 26.54 24.00
C ARG A 60 14.67 25.50 24.59
N ILE A 61 14.99 24.42 23.87
CA ILE A 61 15.95 23.40 24.33
C ILE A 61 17.32 24.04 24.59
N PHE A 62 17.82 24.86 23.66
CA PHE A 62 19.08 25.57 23.85
C PHE A 62 19.02 26.53 25.04
N GLY A 63 17.91 27.25 25.21
CA GLY A 63 17.69 28.10 26.38
C GLY A 63 17.74 27.33 27.70
N ILE A 64 17.04 26.20 27.79
CA ILE A 64 17.08 25.30 28.95
C ILE A 64 18.52 24.80 29.21
N GLY A 65 19.26 24.42 28.16
CA GLY A 65 20.64 23.98 28.28
C GLY A 65 21.60 25.07 28.76
N PHE A 66 21.47 26.29 28.23
CA PHE A 66 22.28 27.43 28.66
C PHE A 66 21.94 27.89 30.07
N ASP A 67 20.66 27.87 30.46
CA ASP A 67 20.21 28.14 31.82
C ASP A 67 20.78 27.10 32.80
N ALA A 68 20.69 25.80 32.48
CA ALA A 68 21.23 24.72 33.31
C ALA A 68 22.76 24.78 33.44
N ALA A 69 23.46 25.29 32.42
CA ALA A 69 24.90 25.53 32.42
C ALA A 69 25.31 26.84 33.14
N GLY A 70 24.34 27.65 33.60
CA GLY A 70 24.60 28.94 34.26
C GLY A 70 25.11 30.04 33.33
N LEU A 71 24.96 29.87 32.01
CA LEU A 71 25.53 30.77 31.00
C LEU A 71 24.64 31.99 30.68
N THR A 72 23.39 32.00 31.16
CA THR A 72 22.40 33.05 30.86
C THR A 72 22.33 34.16 31.91
N GLY A 73 23.12 34.07 32.99
CA GLY A 73 23.12 35.07 34.08
C GLY A 73 21.80 35.17 34.84
N SER A 74 20.86 34.22 34.65
CA SER A 74 19.58 34.24 35.34
C SER A 74 19.79 33.92 36.83
N GLN A 75 19.19 34.72 37.72
CA GLN A 75 19.25 34.52 39.18
C GLN A 75 18.49 33.27 39.66
N ARG A 76 17.93 32.46 38.75
CA ARG A 76 17.28 31.21 39.09
C ARG A 76 18.32 30.08 39.14
N THR A 77 18.61 29.71 40.38
CA THR A 77 18.78 28.34 40.86
C THR A 77 20.10 27.62 40.59
N GLN A 78 20.43 26.77 41.55
CA GLN A 78 21.62 25.94 41.65
C GLN A 78 21.97 25.26 40.32
N PRO A 79 23.27 25.14 39.97
CA PRO A 79 23.69 24.40 38.78
C PRO A 79 23.13 22.97 38.81
N GLY A 80 22.35 22.60 37.78
CA GLY A 80 21.69 21.31 37.68
C GLY A 80 20.53 21.29 36.67
N PHE A 81 20.17 20.09 36.19
CA PHE A 81 18.99 19.89 35.34
C PHE A 81 17.78 19.55 36.23
N PRO A 82 16.83 20.47 36.43
CA PRO A 82 15.62 20.13 37.17
C PRO A 82 14.80 19.08 36.40
N LEU A 83 14.10 18.20 37.12
CA LEU A 83 13.29 17.15 36.50
C LEU A 83 12.25 17.69 35.50
N THR A 84 11.78 18.92 35.74
CA THR A 84 10.88 19.66 34.83
C THR A 84 11.56 19.97 33.49
N ALA A 85 12.81 20.42 33.49
CA ALA A 85 13.58 20.66 32.26
C ALA A 85 13.82 19.39 31.46
N VAL A 86 14.09 18.26 32.14
CA VAL A 86 14.23 16.95 31.49
C VAL A 86 12.93 16.51 30.83
N LYS A 87 11.80 16.72 31.50
CA LYS A 87 10.47 16.40 30.97
C LYS A 87 10.13 17.27 29.76
N ASP A 88 10.32 18.58 29.85
CA ASP A 88 10.04 19.52 28.75
C ASP A 88 10.89 19.20 27.52
N MET A 89 12.17 18.90 27.73
CA MET A 89 13.08 18.49 26.65
C MET A 89 12.67 17.16 26.03
N ALA A 90 12.23 16.19 26.83
CA ALA A 90 11.73 14.90 26.34
C ALA A 90 10.45 15.05 25.52
N GLU A 91 9.49 15.88 25.95
CA GLU A 91 8.25 16.15 25.21
C GLU A 91 8.53 16.83 23.87
N ILE A 92 9.44 17.81 23.85
CA ILE A 92 9.86 18.49 22.62
C ILE A 92 10.54 17.51 21.66
N LEU A 93 11.52 16.73 22.14
CA LEU A 93 12.22 15.74 21.31
C LEU A 93 11.27 14.67 20.78
N PHE A 94 10.29 14.26 21.60
CA PHE A 94 9.25 13.35 21.17
C PHE A 94 8.43 13.94 20.01
N GLY A 95 7.99 15.20 20.13
CA GLY A 95 7.28 15.90 19.07
C GLY A 95 8.10 16.02 17.78
N ILE A 96 9.39 16.34 17.87
CA ILE A 96 10.25 16.56 16.70
C ILE A 96 10.59 15.24 15.98
N LEU A 97 10.88 14.16 16.72
CA LEU A 97 11.33 12.89 16.13
C LEU A 97 10.19 11.90 15.87
N TRP A 98 9.30 11.68 16.84
CA TRP A 98 8.32 10.59 16.77
C TRP A 98 7.12 10.94 15.91
N MET A 99 6.63 12.18 15.96
CA MET A 99 5.47 12.59 15.15
C MET A 99 5.66 12.40 13.64
N PRO A 100 6.75 12.88 13.01
CA PRO A 100 6.94 12.64 11.57
C PRO A 100 7.09 11.15 11.27
N MET A 101 7.73 10.37 12.15
CA MET A 101 7.91 8.94 11.94
C MET A 101 6.58 8.17 12.00
N LEU A 102 5.75 8.48 12.99
CA LEU A 102 4.40 7.92 13.14
C LEU A 102 3.49 8.32 11.99
N LEU A 103 3.56 9.58 11.55
CA LEU A 103 2.84 10.07 10.38
C LEU A 103 3.26 9.30 9.12
N GLY A 104 4.56 9.16 8.89
CA GLY A 104 5.09 8.40 7.76
C GLY A 104 4.63 6.94 7.77
N LEU A 105 4.66 6.29 8.93
CA LEU A 105 4.15 4.94 9.11
C LEU A 105 2.65 4.84 8.83
N ALA A 106 1.85 5.75 9.38
CA ALA A 106 0.40 5.78 9.18
C ALA A 106 0.04 5.96 7.70
N ILE A 107 0.71 6.87 7.00
CA ILE A 107 0.53 7.10 5.56
C ILE A 107 0.97 5.89 4.74
N ALA A 108 2.12 5.29 5.07
CA ALA A 108 2.59 4.09 4.38
C ALA A 108 1.58 2.93 4.51
N ILE A 109 1.01 2.73 5.71
CA ILE A 109 -0.02 1.73 5.96
C ILE A 109 -1.30 2.06 5.16
N ALA A 110 -1.80 3.30 5.27
CA ALA A 110 -3.01 3.73 4.58
C ALA A 110 -2.90 3.57 3.06
N VAL A 111 -1.79 4.02 2.48
CA VAL A 111 -1.51 3.91 1.04
C VAL A 111 -1.34 2.47 0.60
N SER A 112 -0.70 1.61 1.41
CA SER A 112 -0.58 0.18 1.11
C SER A 112 -1.95 -0.52 1.08
N ILE A 113 -2.89 -0.11 1.93
CA ILE A 113 -4.27 -0.60 1.94
C ILE A 113 -5.02 -0.10 0.70
N LEU A 114 -4.86 1.18 0.35
CA LEU A 114 -5.53 1.80 -0.80
C LEU A 114 -5.02 1.25 -2.15
N ASP A 115 -3.71 1.10 -2.33
CA ASP A 115 -3.11 0.52 -3.55
C ASP A 115 -3.46 -0.97 -3.67
N GLY A 116 -3.51 -1.67 -2.52
CA GLY A 116 -4.06 -3.02 -2.41
C GLY A 116 -5.56 -3.12 -2.72
N GLN A 117 -6.22 -2.01 -3.05
CA GLN A 117 -7.59 -1.98 -3.53
C GLN A 117 -8.58 -2.49 -2.46
N GLY A 118 -8.24 -2.28 -1.17
CA GLY A 118 -9.02 -2.64 0.01
C GLY A 118 -8.23 -3.46 1.03
N PHE A 119 -8.89 -3.85 2.12
CA PHE A 119 -8.38 -4.79 3.12
C PHE A 119 -8.79 -6.22 2.71
N PRO A 120 -7.94 -7.02 2.05
CA PRO A 120 -8.27 -8.41 1.79
C PRO A 120 -8.14 -9.19 3.10
N VAL A 121 -9.23 -9.24 3.88
CA VAL A 121 -9.32 -10.15 5.02
C VAL A 121 -9.45 -11.56 4.44
N THR A 122 -8.32 -12.24 4.30
CA THR A 122 -8.26 -13.64 3.84
C THR A 122 -7.65 -14.50 4.93
N THR A 123 -8.44 -15.42 5.46
CA THR A 123 -7.99 -16.43 6.44
C THR A 123 -7.14 -17.52 5.80
N LYS A 124 -7.07 -17.56 4.46
CA LYS A 124 -6.38 -18.62 3.70
C LYS A 124 -4.86 -18.59 3.86
N HIS A 125 -4.29 -17.43 4.18
CA HIS A 125 -2.84 -17.27 4.44
C HIS A 125 -2.48 -17.34 5.93
N MET A 126 -3.45 -17.63 6.81
CA MET A 126 -3.24 -17.73 8.26
C MET A 126 -2.76 -19.12 8.70
N ASN A 127 -2.58 -20.05 7.76
CA ASN A 127 -1.98 -21.35 8.02
C ASN A 127 -0.48 -21.20 8.23
N PHE A 128 0.03 -21.77 9.33
CA PHE A 128 1.45 -21.80 9.66
C PHE A 128 2.17 -22.77 8.71
N ASP A 129 2.67 -22.25 7.59
CA ASP A 129 3.39 -23.04 6.58
C ASP A 129 4.89 -23.03 6.88
N LEU A 130 5.38 -24.09 7.54
CA LEU A 130 6.79 -24.26 7.91
C LEU A 130 7.73 -24.25 6.70
N ASN A 131 7.24 -24.53 5.49
CA ASN A 131 8.06 -24.46 4.28
C ASN A 131 8.45 -23.01 3.91
N ARG A 132 7.70 -22.01 4.41
CA ARG A 132 8.03 -20.58 4.22
C ARG A 132 9.19 -20.11 5.12
N LEU A 133 9.55 -20.87 6.15
CA LEU A 133 10.65 -20.60 7.08
C LEU A 133 11.99 -21.21 6.63
N ASN A 134 12.03 -21.91 5.49
CA ASN A 134 13.26 -22.53 5.01
C ASN A 134 14.30 -21.45 4.59
N PRO A 135 15.48 -21.36 5.22
CA PRO A 135 16.49 -20.35 4.90
C PRO A 135 17.02 -20.49 3.46
N VAL A 136 17.02 -21.69 2.88
CA VAL A 136 17.48 -21.94 1.51
C VAL A 136 16.56 -21.27 0.48
N SER A 137 15.24 -21.31 0.71
CA SER A 137 14.28 -20.63 -0.17
C SER A 137 14.36 -19.11 -0.02
N GLY A 138 14.70 -18.62 1.18
CA GLY A 138 15.03 -17.22 1.46
C GLY A 138 16.23 -16.72 0.65
N ILE A 139 17.34 -17.46 0.64
CA ILE A 139 18.53 -17.13 -0.16
C ILE A 139 18.22 -17.17 -1.65
N LYS A 140 17.51 -18.19 -2.15
CA LYS A 140 17.09 -18.25 -3.55
C LYS A 140 16.22 -17.06 -3.95
N LYS A 141 15.38 -16.58 -3.03
CA LYS A 141 14.54 -15.39 -3.25
C LYS A 141 15.39 -14.12 -3.27
N LEU A 142 16.40 -14.01 -2.41
CA LEU A 142 17.37 -12.91 -2.41
C LEU A 142 18.07 -12.78 -3.77
N PHE A 143 18.48 -13.90 -4.38
CA PHE A 143 19.10 -13.96 -5.72
C PHE A 143 18.10 -14.12 -6.88
N SER A 144 16.82 -13.80 -6.67
CA SER A 144 15.83 -13.83 -7.75
C SER A 144 16.01 -12.65 -8.72
N VAL A 145 15.63 -12.85 -9.99
CA VAL A 145 15.63 -11.79 -11.02
C VAL A 145 14.82 -10.57 -10.56
N THR A 146 13.72 -10.80 -9.84
CA THR A 146 12.88 -9.74 -9.28
C THR A 146 13.66 -8.85 -8.30
N ASN A 147 14.42 -9.45 -7.39
CA ASN A 147 15.23 -8.70 -6.43
C ASN A 147 16.41 -7.98 -7.09
N LEU A 148 17.02 -8.59 -8.12
CA LEU A 148 18.07 -7.92 -8.89
C LEU A 148 17.53 -6.66 -9.60
N VAL A 149 16.32 -6.74 -10.18
CA VAL A 149 15.64 -5.58 -10.79
C VAL A 149 15.34 -4.50 -9.76
N GLU A 150 14.87 -4.87 -8.57
CA GLU A 150 14.65 -3.91 -7.47
C GLU A 150 15.94 -3.24 -7.01
N PHE A 151 17.03 -4.01 -6.90
CA PHE A 151 18.35 -3.49 -6.58
C PHE A 151 18.86 -2.50 -7.63
N LEU A 152 18.75 -2.84 -8.91
CA LEU A 152 19.09 -1.95 -10.03
C LEU A 152 18.27 -0.66 -10.00
N LYS A 153 16.95 -0.74 -9.76
CA LYS A 153 16.09 0.45 -9.54
C LYS A 153 16.60 1.29 -8.37
N GLY A 154 17.06 0.65 -7.30
CA GLY A 154 17.69 1.31 -6.15
C GLY A 154 18.93 2.11 -6.55
N ILE A 155 19.87 1.50 -7.26
CA ILE A 155 21.08 2.16 -7.76
C ILE A 155 20.73 3.36 -8.64
N VAL A 156 19.83 3.17 -9.62
CA VAL A 156 19.39 4.24 -10.52
C VAL A 156 18.80 5.41 -9.73
N LYS A 157 17.96 5.14 -8.73
CA LYS A 157 17.40 6.18 -7.86
C LYS A 157 18.47 6.93 -7.09
N VAL A 158 19.44 6.23 -6.49
CA VAL A 158 20.54 6.86 -5.75
C VAL A 158 21.36 7.76 -6.67
N ILE A 159 21.68 7.30 -7.88
CA ILE A 159 22.41 8.11 -8.87
C ILE A 159 21.62 9.38 -9.20
N ILE A 160 20.34 9.24 -9.56
CA ILE A 160 19.49 10.40 -9.93
C ILE A 160 19.39 11.38 -8.77
N LEU A 161 19.14 10.91 -7.55
CA LEU A 161 19.05 11.76 -6.36
C LEU A 161 20.39 12.44 -6.03
N SER A 162 21.50 11.73 -6.14
CA SER A 162 22.84 12.30 -5.91
C SER A 162 23.20 13.38 -6.92
N PHE A 163 22.92 13.15 -8.20
CA PHE A 163 23.15 14.17 -9.23
C PHE A 163 22.23 15.38 -9.06
N ALA A 164 20.96 15.15 -8.78
CA ALA A 164 19.99 16.25 -8.61
C ALA A 164 20.26 17.05 -7.33
N GLY A 165 20.55 16.38 -6.21
CA GLY A 165 20.92 17.00 -4.95
C GLY A 165 22.27 17.71 -5.03
N GLY A 166 23.28 17.08 -5.62
CA GLY A 166 24.58 17.69 -5.88
C GLY A 166 24.48 18.91 -6.80
N GLY A 167 23.68 18.82 -7.86
CA GLY A 167 23.39 19.93 -8.75
C GLY A 167 22.70 21.09 -8.05
N ALA A 168 21.73 20.82 -7.16
CA ALA A 168 21.09 21.84 -6.34
C ALA A 168 22.10 22.52 -5.40
N ILE A 169 22.96 21.75 -4.72
CA ILE A 169 24.00 22.32 -3.85
C ILE A 169 24.96 23.21 -4.65
N LEU A 170 25.41 22.76 -5.82
CA LEU A 170 26.28 23.54 -6.69
C LEU A 170 25.60 24.83 -7.19
N TYR A 171 24.30 24.76 -7.51
CA TYR A 171 23.51 25.92 -7.91
C TYR A 171 23.42 26.97 -6.81
N PHE A 172 23.21 26.54 -5.55
CA PHE A 172 23.14 27.43 -4.39
C PHE A 172 24.51 27.75 -3.76
N LEU A 173 25.61 27.24 -4.31
CA LEU A 173 26.94 27.31 -3.67
C LEU A 173 27.37 28.75 -3.39
N ASN A 174 27.12 29.68 -4.31
CA ASN A 174 27.35 31.11 -4.10
C ASN A 174 26.50 31.64 -2.94
N GLY A 175 25.21 31.34 -2.92
CA GLY A 175 24.31 31.76 -1.83
C GLY A 175 24.78 31.25 -0.47
N ILE A 176 25.23 30.00 -0.38
CA ILE A 176 25.76 29.40 0.85
C ILE A 176 27.06 30.11 1.29
N PHE A 177 27.95 30.43 0.35
CA PHE A 177 29.23 31.05 0.66
C PHE A 177 29.08 32.49 1.19
N TRP A 178 28.15 33.26 0.61
CA TRP A 178 27.91 34.65 0.98
C TRP A 178 26.87 34.83 2.10
N ALA A 179 26.07 33.81 2.39
CA ALA A 179 25.01 33.83 3.41
C ALA A 179 25.46 34.31 4.81
N PRO A 180 26.64 33.90 5.34
CA PRO A 180 27.08 34.37 6.66
C PRO A 180 27.35 35.88 6.71
N LEU A 181 27.67 36.51 5.57
CA LEU A 181 28.02 37.91 5.49
C LEU A 181 26.80 38.84 5.50
N CYS A 182 25.61 38.35 5.13
CA CYS A 182 24.35 39.11 5.16
C CYS A 182 23.55 38.95 6.47
N GLY A 183 24.09 38.25 7.46
CA GLY A 183 23.48 38.04 8.77
C GLY A 183 22.64 36.77 8.90
N GLU A 184 22.15 36.53 10.12
CA GLU A 184 21.50 35.27 10.52
C GLU A 184 20.20 34.98 9.76
N ALA A 185 19.34 35.99 9.61
CA ALA A 185 18.06 35.84 8.91
C ALA A 185 18.26 35.46 7.43
N CYS A 186 19.28 36.06 6.80
CA CYS A 186 19.65 35.77 5.43
C CYS A 186 20.19 34.33 5.29
N SER A 187 21.08 33.91 6.20
CA SER A 187 21.58 32.53 6.25
C SER A 187 20.48 31.49 6.41
N LEU A 188 19.52 31.73 7.31
CA LEU A 188 18.39 30.82 7.53
C LEU A 188 17.50 30.73 6.29
N SER A 189 17.27 31.86 5.60
CA SER A 189 16.46 31.88 4.39
C SER A 189 17.13 31.09 3.25
N VAL A 190 18.43 31.26 3.02
CA VAL A 190 19.19 30.52 2.01
C VAL A 190 19.17 29.03 2.30
N ALA A 191 19.37 28.63 3.57
CA ALA A 191 19.27 27.23 3.98
C ALA A 191 17.87 26.65 3.74
N ALA A 192 16.81 27.40 4.10
CA ALA A 192 15.43 26.97 3.88
C ALA A 192 15.11 26.81 2.38
N TYR A 193 15.56 27.74 1.53
CA TYR A 193 15.37 27.64 0.08
C TYR A 193 16.15 26.46 -0.53
N LEU A 194 17.39 26.23 -0.11
CA LEU A 194 18.19 25.09 -0.56
C LEU A 194 17.52 23.76 -0.18
N ILE A 195 17.19 23.60 1.11
CA ILE A 195 16.54 22.37 1.61
C ILE A 195 15.19 22.18 0.92
N GLY A 196 14.37 23.23 0.81
CA GLY A 196 13.09 23.19 0.12
C GLY A 196 13.23 22.75 -1.34
N THR A 197 14.23 23.28 -2.05
CA THR A 197 14.52 22.90 -3.45
C THR A 197 14.92 21.43 -3.55
N ILE A 198 15.81 20.95 -2.69
CA ILE A 198 16.22 19.53 -2.65
C ILE A 198 15.01 18.64 -2.36
N VAL A 199 14.16 19.01 -1.40
CA VAL A 199 12.95 18.26 -1.04
C VAL A 199 11.97 18.19 -2.21
N VAL A 200 11.71 19.29 -2.91
CA VAL A 200 10.81 19.33 -4.07
C VAL A 200 11.34 18.48 -5.22
N ILE A 201 12.64 18.56 -5.51
CA ILE A 201 13.29 17.74 -6.54
C ILE A 201 13.22 16.26 -6.17
N ALA A 202 13.57 15.90 -4.94
CA ALA A 202 13.50 14.52 -4.44
C ALA A 202 12.07 13.99 -4.49
N ALA A 203 11.08 14.79 -4.07
CA ALA A 203 9.67 14.47 -4.16
C ALA A 203 9.23 14.17 -5.61
N ALA A 204 9.62 15.01 -6.56
CA ALA A 204 9.30 14.82 -7.97
C ALA A 204 9.92 13.51 -8.53
N ILE A 205 11.19 13.24 -8.22
CA ILE A 205 11.89 12.01 -8.62
C ILE A 205 11.21 10.78 -8.01
N MET A 206 10.88 10.81 -6.72
CA MET A 206 10.24 9.70 -6.01
C MET A 206 8.83 9.43 -6.55
N LEU A 207 8.05 10.48 -6.83
CA LEU A 207 6.73 10.34 -7.45
C LEU A 207 6.81 9.74 -8.86
N ALA A 208 7.77 10.21 -9.68
CA ALA A 208 7.99 9.65 -11.00
C ALA A 208 8.38 8.17 -10.91
N ALA A 209 9.35 7.82 -10.08
CA ALA A 209 9.77 6.43 -9.85
C ALA A 209 8.61 5.55 -9.37
N ALA A 210 7.80 6.06 -8.44
CA ALA A 210 6.64 5.35 -7.92
C ALA A 210 5.54 5.14 -8.97
N PHE A 211 5.31 6.13 -9.83
CA PHE A 211 4.39 6.01 -10.96
C PHE A 211 4.83 4.95 -11.97
N PHE A 212 6.11 4.93 -12.34
CA PHE A 212 6.66 3.89 -13.22
C PHE A 212 6.60 2.50 -12.57
N ASP A 213 6.95 2.40 -11.29
CA ASP A 213 6.91 1.13 -10.57
C ASP A 213 5.50 0.55 -10.47
N LEU A 214 4.50 1.39 -10.19
CA LEU A 214 3.10 1.00 -10.18
C LEU A 214 2.62 0.55 -11.55
N SER A 215 2.97 1.30 -12.60
CA SER A 215 2.57 0.98 -13.98
C SER A 215 3.13 -0.37 -14.41
N ILE A 216 4.42 -0.62 -14.15
CA ILE A 216 5.09 -1.88 -14.44
C ILE A 216 4.48 -3.01 -13.60
N SER A 217 4.26 -2.79 -12.31
CA SER A 217 3.68 -3.79 -11.40
C SER A 217 2.28 -4.21 -11.82
N ARG A 218 1.43 -3.24 -12.22
CA ARG A 218 0.08 -3.53 -12.74
C ARG A 218 0.13 -4.26 -14.09
N LEU A 219 1.06 -3.90 -14.97
CA LEU A 219 1.24 -4.58 -16.25
C LEU A 219 1.70 -6.03 -16.05
N LEU A 220 2.69 -6.25 -15.18
CA LEU A 220 3.21 -7.58 -14.86
C LEU A 220 2.13 -8.46 -14.23
N PHE A 221 1.38 -7.93 -13.25
CA PHE A 221 0.27 -8.64 -12.63
C PHE A 221 -0.78 -9.06 -13.66
N ARG A 222 -1.15 -8.17 -14.59
CA ARG A 222 -2.08 -8.52 -15.69
C ARG A 222 -1.52 -9.56 -16.65
N ARG A 223 -0.21 -9.55 -16.91
CA ARG A 223 0.46 -10.54 -17.77
C ARG A 223 0.52 -11.92 -17.10
N GLU A 224 0.85 -11.97 -15.82
CA GLU A 224 0.93 -13.21 -15.04
C GLU A 224 -0.43 -13.91 -14.92
N HIS A 225 -1.50 -13.13 -14.76
CA HIS A 225 -2.86 -13.64 -14.61
C HIS A 225 -3.66 -13.75 -15.92
N ARG A 226 -2.99 -13.70 -17.08
CA ARG A 226 -3.63 -14.00 -18.38
C ARG A 226 -4.33 -15.35 -18.37
N MET A 227 -5.30 -15.49 -19.26
CA MET A 227 -6.18 -16.65 -19.34
C MET A 227 -5.97 -17.41 -20.64
N THR A 228 -6.20 -18.72 -20.60
CA THR A 228 -6.32 -19.56 -21.80
C THR A 228 -7.74 -19.45 -22.37
N LYS A 229 -7.95 -19.86 -23.62
CA LYS A 229 -9.31 -19.83 -24.23
C LYS A 229 -10.22 -20.85 -23.54
N THR A 230 -9.68 -21.99 -23.11
CA THR A 230 -10.42 -22.96 -22.29
C THR A 230 -10.84 -22.40 -20.94
N GLU A 231 -9.95 -21.71 -20.23
CA GLU A 231 -10.25 -21.07 -18.94
C GLU A 231 -11.36 -20.02 -19.10
N ALA A 232 -11.27 -19.18 -20.13
CA ALA A 232 -12.29 -18.15 -20.40
C ALA A 232 -13.67 -18.76 -20.71
N ARG A 233 -13.71 -19.86 -21.48
CA ARG A 233 -14.98 -20.57 -21.74
C ARG A 233 -15.57 -21.19 -20.47
N ARG A 234 -14.73 -21.76 -19.59
CA ARG A 234 -15.20 -22.32 -18.31
C ARG A 234 -15.73 -21.22 -17.40
N GLU A 235 -15.03 -20.10 -17.27
CA GLU A 235 -15.48 -18.99 -16.44
C GLU A 235 -16.82 -18.42 -16.94
N HIS A 236 -17.03 -18.35 -18.25
CA HIS A 236 -18.30 -17.92 -18.83
C HIS A 236 -19.45 -18.89 -18.52
N LYS A 237 -19.18 -20.21 -18.55
CA LYS A 237 -20.15 -21.24 -18.15
C LYS A 237 -20.45 -21.17 -16.65
N ASP A 238 -19.46 -20.94 -15.80
CA ASP A 238 -19.64 -20.88 -14.34
C ASP A 238 -20.40 -19.61 -13.92
N THR A 239 -20.16 -18.47 -14.58
CA THR A 239 -20.84 -17.20 -14.23
C THR A 239 -22.24 -17.06 -14.83
N GLN A 240 -22.46 -17.49 -16.07
CA GLN A 240 -23.77 -17.33 -16.73
C GLN A 240 -24.64 -18.61 -16.67
N GLY A 241 -24.06 -19.72 -16.24
CA GLY A 241 -24.63 -21.05 -16.39
C GLY A 241 -24.50 -21.55 -17.83
N ASP A 242 -24.50 -22.87 -18.03
CA ASP A 242 -24.56 -23.41 -19.39
C ASP A 242 -25.91 -23.03 -20.03
N PRO A 243 -25.93 -22.34 -21.18
CA PRO A 243 -27.17 -21.94 -21.84
C PRO A 243 -28.10 -23.14 -22.12
N HIS A 244 -27.55 -24.33 -22.37
CA HIS A 244 -28.34 -25.56 -22.55
C HIS A 244 -29.03 -25.99 -21.25
N LEU A 245 -28.36 -25.89 -20.10
CA LEU A 245 -28.99 -26.15 -18.80
C LEU A 245 -30.03 -25.08 -18.44
N LYS A 246 -29.78 -23.81 -18.81
CA LYS A 246 -30.74 -22.72 -18.58
C LYS A 246 -32.00 -22.90 -19.43
N SER A 247 -31.87 -23.30 -20.69
CA SER A 247 -33.01 -23.64 -21.55
C SER A 247 -33.74 -24.90 -21.07
N ALA A 248 -33.02 -25.93 -20.63
CA ALA A 248 -33.61 -27.15 -20.09
C ALA A 248 -34.43 -26.86 -18.82
N ARG A 249 -33.88 -26.07 -17.88
CA ARG A 249 -34.61 -25.62 -16.68
C ARG A 249 -35.87 -24.82 -17.03
N ARG A 250 -35.79 -23.92 -18.03
CA ARG A 250 -36.98 -23.18 -18.51
C ARG A 250 -38.03 -24.11 -19.10
N ARG A 251 -37.62 -25.13 -19.85
CA ARG A 251 -38.52 -26.11 -20.49
C ARG A 251 -39.26 -26.94 -19.43
N VAL A 252 -38.52 -27.50 -18.47
CA VAL A 252 -39.09 -28.24 -17.34
C VAL A 252 -40.02 -27.35 -16.50
N GLY A 253 -39.63 -26.10 -16.24
CA GLY A 253 -40.49 -25.14 -15.52
C GLY A 253 -41.77 -24.76 -16.27
N ALA A 254 -41.74 -24.73 -17.61
CA ALA A 254 -42.92 -24.54 -18.43
C ALA A 254 -43.82 -25.79 -18.44
N GLU A 255 -43.23 -26.98 -18.53
CA GLU A 255 -43.95 -28.26 -18.43
C GLU A 255 -44.63 -28.40 -17.07
N MET A 256 -43.96 -28.06 -15.96
CA MET A 256 -44.58 -28.11 -14.63
C MET A 256 -45.67 -27.08 -14.40
N ARG A 257 -45.64 -25.91 -15.05
CA ARG A 257 -46.74 -24.94 -15.02
C ARG A 257 -47.96 -25.38 -15.79
N ASN A 258 -47.74 -26.08 -16.91
CA ASN A 258 -48.81 -26.58 -17.77
C ASN A 258 -49.25 -28.00 -17.38
N ALA A 259 -48.59 -28.60 -16.38
CA ALA A 259 -48.98 -29.89 -15.85
C ALA A 259 -50.31 -29.74 -15.12
N PRO A 260 -51.33 -30.56 -15.44
CA PRO A 260 -52.59 -30.55 -14.71
C PRO A 260 -52.32 -30.87 -13.23
N PRO A 261 -53.11 -30.30 -12.29
CA PRO A 261 -52.95 -30.55 -10.87
C PRO A 261 -52.90 -32.06 -10.63
N ARG A 262 -51.86 -32.50 -9.91
CA ARG A 262 -51.62 -33.91 -9.64
C ARG A 262 -52.84 -34.44 -8.91
N LYS A 263 -53.67 -35.22 -9.60
CA LYS A 263 -54.80 -35.91 -8.98
C LYS A 263 -54.19 -36.84 -7.92
N GLU A 264 -54.34 -36.47 -6.65
CA GLU A 264 -54.02 -37.35 -5.55
C GLU A 264 -54.84 -38.63 -5.77
N LYS A 265 -54.14 -39.75 -5.96
CA LYS A 265 -54.81 -41.05 -6.00
C LYS A 265 -55.43 -41.25 -4.62
N PRO A 266 -56.73 -41.58 -4.53
CA PRO A 266 -57.34 -41.86 -3.25
C PRO A 266 -56.56 -43.00 -2.60
N GLU A 267 -56.03 -42.72 -1.41
CA GLU A 267 -55.39 -43.71 -0.57
C GLU A 267 -56.44 -44.78 -0.26
N LYS A 268 -56.29 -45.96 -0.88
CA LYS A 268 -57.12 -47.12 -0.55
C LYS A 268 -56.76 -47.54 0.87
N ARG A 269 -57.55 -47.11 1.85
CA ARG A 269 -57.62 -47.82 3.13
C ARG A 269 -58.03 -49.26 2.86
N ARG A 270 -57.44 -50.17 3.64
CA ARG A 270 -57.61 -51.63 3.52
C ARG A 270 -59.05 -52.14 3.76
N ASP A 271 -60.06 -51.27 3.92
CA ASP A 271 -61.45 -51.66 4.20
C ASP A 271 -62.39 -51.62 2.99
N GLY A 272 -61.93 -51.21 1.81
CA GLY A 272 -62.72 -51.32 0.58
C GLY A 272 -63.83 -50.28 0.37
N THR A 273 -63.87 -49.18 1.14
CA THR A 273 -64.81 -48.07 0.84
C THR A 273 -64.16 -46.96 0.01
N VAL A 274 -64.80 -46.58 -1.12
CA VAL A 274 -64.38 -45.48 -2.00
C VAL A 274 -65.14 -44.21 -1.60
N LYS A 275 -64.45 -43.20 -1.07
CA LYS A 275 -65.01 -41.84 -1.01
C LYS A 275 -64.89 -41.19 -2.39
N LEU A 276 -66.01 -41.04 -3.07
CA LEU A 276 -66.16 -40.05 -4.14
C LEU A 276 -66.22 -38.67 -3.48
N SER A 277 -65.21 -37.83 -3.73
CA SER A 277 -65.29 -36.40 -3.42
C SER A 277 -66.28 -35.78 -4.40
N ALA A 278 -67.42 -35.31 -3.88
CA ALA A 278 -68.27 -34.37 -4.60
C ALA A 278 -67.62 -32.99 -4.57
N ASP A 279 -67.63 -32.34 -5.73
CA ASP A 279 -67.37 -30.94 -6.08
C ASP A 279 -66.14 -30.21 -5.52
#